data_AF-A0A3D8V7G7-F1
#
_entry.id   AF-A0A3D8V7G7-F1
#
_cell.length_a   1.000
_cell.length_b   1.000
_cell.length_c   1.000
_cell.angle_alpha   90.00
_cell.angle_beta   90.00
_cell.angle_gamma   90.00
#
_symmetry.space_group_name_H-M   'P 1'
#
loop_
_entity.id
_entity.type
_entity.pdbx_description
1 polymer ?
#
loop_
_entity_poly.entity_id
_entity_poly.type
_entity_poly.pdbx_seq_one_letter_code
_entity_poly.pdbx_strand_id
1 'polypeptide(L)'
;MTADTKSPLEHVNDTVLQLKEMRHYSKNNVELLTTQWLMFDGELSKLKKSSVIEDLMTKQSQFYDAVEAAIADLEAVAVELTPAPEEQAGS
;
A
#
# COMPACT_ATOMS: atom_id res chain seq x y z
N MET A 1 25.58 -15.91 -20.02
CA MET A 1 24.96 -15.09 -18.96
C MET A 1 23.85 -15.93 -18.36
N THR A 2 24.07 -16.55 -17.22
CA THR A 2 22.99 -17.15 -16.44
C THR A 2 22.21 -15.98 -15.85
N ALA A 3 20.97 -15.77 -16.30
CA ALA A 3 20.10 -14.82 -15.63
C ALA A 3 19.85 -15.37 -14.23
N ASP A 4 20.48 -14.78 -13.21
CA ASP A 4 20.11 -15.00 -11.81
C ASP A 4 18.63 -14.70 -11.68
N THR A 5 17.83 -15.76 -11.65
CA THR A 5 16.39 -15.67 -11.53
C THR A 5 16.11 -15.64 -10.05
N LYS A 6 15.61 -14.49 -9.55
CA LYS A 6 15.27 -14.33 -8.14
C LYS A 6 14.38 -15.48 -7.67
N SER A 7 14.63 -15.95 -6.47
CA SER A 7 13.78 -16.90 -5.78
C SER A 7 12.37 -16.32 -5.58
N PRO A 8 11.35 -17.17 -5.42
CA PRO A 8 10.01 -16.71 -5.07
C PRO A 8 9.99 -15.81 -3.83
N LEU A 9 10.79 -16.12 -2.80
CA LEU A 9 10.90 -15.31 -1.58
C LEU A 9 11.46 -13.91 -1.87
N GLU A 10 12.52 -13.82 -2.68
CA GLU A 10 13.08 -12.51 -3.10
C GLU A 10 12.06 -11.68 -3.88
N HIS A 11 11.29 -12.31 -4.78
CA HIS A 11 10.22 -11.63 -5.49
C HIS A 11 9.11 -11.11 -4.57
N VAL A 12 8.69 -11.89 -3.58
CA VAL A 12 7.68 -11.48 -2.60
C VAL A 12 8.20 -10.31 -1.76
N ASN A 13 9.43 -10.41 -1.24
CA ASN A 13 10.04 -9.35 -0.43
C ASN A 13 10.20 -8.05 -1.21
N ASP A 14 10.66 -8.10 -2.46
CA ASP A 14 10.74 -6.93 -3.32
C ASP A 14 9.37 -6.27 -3.53
N THR A 15 8.33 -7.09 -3.73
CA THR A 15 6.96 -6.60 -3.90
C THR A 15 6.45 -5.93 -2.63
N VAL A 16 6.69 -6.53 -1.46
CA VAL A 16 6.35 -5.94 -0.15
C VAL A 16 7.06 -4.60 0.05
N LEU A 17 8.33 -4.48 -0.34
CA LEU A 17 9.06 -3.20 -0.28
C LEU A 17 8.39 -2.12 -1.14
N GLN A 18 8.00 -2.46 -2.38
CA GLN A 18 7.29 -1.51 -3.25
C GLN A 18 5.92 -1.13 -2.67
N LEU A 19 5.17 -2.07 -2.11
CA LEU A 19 3.88 -1.78 -1.48
C LEU A 19 4.02 -0.90 -0.24
N LYS A 20 5.09 -1.06 0.55
CA LYS A 20 5.39 -0.18 1.69
C LYS A 20 5.63 1.27 1.23
N GLU A 21 6.34 1.48 0.12
CA GLU A 21 6.46 2.81 -0.50
C GLU A 21 5.09 3.33 -0.96
N MET A 22 4.30 2.51 -1.64
CA MET A 22 2.93 2.88 -2.06
C MET A 22 2.03 3.27 -0.90
N ARG A 23 2.12 2.57 0.24
CA ARG A 23 1.41 2.92 1.48
C ARG A 23 1.80 4.31 1.96
N HIS A 24 3.09 4.64 1.95
CA HIS A 24 3.57 5.97 2.34
C HIS A 24 2.98 7.06 1.44
N TYR A 25 2.98 6.88 0.12
CA TYR A 25 2.35 7.84 -0.80
C TYR A 25 0.83 7.94 -0.59
N SER A 26 0.16 6.80 -0.40
CA SER A 26 -1.30 6.76 -0.19
C SER A 26 -1.71 7.51 1.07
N LYS A 27 -0.98 7.32 2.17
CA LYS A 27 -1.20 8.05 3.42
C LYS A 27 -1.03 9.55 3.25
N ASN A 28 0.06 9.99 2.61
CA ASN A 28 0.31 11.40 2.34
C ASN A 28 -0.82 12.03 1.50
N ASN A 29 -1.39 11.29 0.55
CA ASN A 29 -2.54 11.75 -0.24
C ASN A 29 -3.81 11.90 0.61
N VAL A 30 -4.09 10.98 1.54
CA VAL A 30 -5.22 11.13 2.49
C VAL A 30 -5.05 12.40 3.32
N GLU A 31 -3.85 12.64 3.87
CA GLU A 31 -3.55 13.80 4.69
C GLU A 31 -3.71 15.11 3.90
N LEU A 32 -3.20 15.13 2.66
CA LEU A 32 -3.30 16.28 1.77
C LEU A 32 -4.76 16.58 1.37
N LEU A 33 -5.52 15.56 0.93
CA LEU A 33 -6.92 15.72 0.55
C LEU A 33 -7.77 16.18 1.73
N THR A 34 -7.54 15.64 2.93
CA THR A 34 -8.24 16.05 4.15
C THR A 34 -7.94 17.51 4.48
N THR A 35 -6.68 17.94 4.37
CA THR A 35 -6.28 19.33 4.62
C THR A 35 -6.91 20.29 3.61
N GLN A 36 -6.88 19.91 2.32
CA GLN A 36 -7.46 20.72 1.25
C GLN A 36 -8.98 20.77 1.32
N TRP A 37 -9.62 19.68 1.73
CA TRP A 37 -11.06 19.60 1.90
C TRP A 37 -11.59 20.71 2.82
N LEU A 38 -10.93 20.92 3.96
CA LEU A 38 -11.30 21.97 4.92
C LEU A 38 -11.25 23.38 4.30
N MET A 39 -10.39 23.60 3.30
CA MET A 39 -10.30 24.89 2.59
C MET A 39 -11.39 25.04 1.52
N PHE A 40 -11.84 23.93 0.90
CA PHE A 40 -12.79 23.97 -0.21
C PHE A 40 -14.26 23.83 0.19
N ASP A 41 -14.57 23.26 1.35
CA ASP A 41 -15.94 22.96 1.78
C ASP A 41 -16.85 24.21 1.75
N GLY A 42 -16.37 25.38 2.16
CA GLY A 42 -17.20 26.59 2.23
C GLY A 42 -17.79 27.09 0.90
N GLU A 43 -17.03 27.02 -0.19
CA GLU A 43 -17.51 27.42 -1.53
C GLU A 43 -18.20 26.25 -2.25
N LEU A 44 -17.66 25.04 -2.13
CA LEU A 44 -18.24 23.86 -2.76
C LEU A 44 -19.59 23.46 -2.16
N SER A 45 -19.80 23.67 -0.86
CA SER A 45 -21.07 23.41 -0.18
C SER A 45 -22.19 24.29 -0.74
N LYS A 46 -21.89 25.58 -1.00
CA LYS A 46 -22.84 26.49 -1.67
C LYS A 46 -23.20 26.03 -3.09
N LEU A 47 -22.25 25.42 -3.78
CA LEU A 47 -22.42 24.86 -5.13
C LEU A 47 -22.98 23.42 -5.13
N LYS A 48 -23.21 22.82 -3.96
CA LYS A 48 -23.60 21.41 -3.79
C LYS A 48 -22.63 20.44 -4.49
N LYS A 49 -21.33 20.74 -4.42
CA LYS A 49 -20.24 19.94 -5.02
C LYS A 49 -19.33 19.27 -3.99
N SER A 50 -19.57 19.48 -2.70
CA SER A 50 -18.87 18.83 -1.58
C SER A 50 -18.70 17.32 -1.76
N SER A 51 -19.75 16.64 -2.23
CA SER A 51 -19.76 15.18 -2.43
C SER A 51 -18.71 14.67 -3.40
N VAL A 52 -18.20 15.51 -4.32
CA VAL A 52 -17.14 15.11 -5.26
C VAL A 52 -15.82 14.85 -4.52
N ILE A 53 -15.49 15.72 -3.55
CA ILE A 53 -14.24 15.58 -2.80
C ILE A 53 -14.39 14.50 -1.72
N GLU A 54 -15.55 14.40 -1.08
CA GLU A 54 -15.85 13.31 -0.13
C GLU A 54 -15.69 11.92 -0.76
N ASP A 55 -16.14 11.76 -2.02
CA ASP A 55 -16.01 10.51 -2.77
C ASP A 55 -14.54 10.21 -3.13
N LEU A 56 -13.74 11.23 -3.48
CA LEU A 56 -12.30 11.07 -3.67
C LEU A 56 -11.58 10.67 -2.39
N MET A 57 -11.91 11.30 -1.26
CA MET A 57 -11.36 10.94 0.05
C MET A 57 -11.70 9.51 0.43
N THR A 58 -12.96 9.10 0.23
CA THR A 58 -13.42 7.73 0.48
C THR A 58 -12.61 6.72 -0.33
N LYS A 59 -12.42 6.96 -1.63
CA LYS A 59 -11.61 6.10 -2.50
C LYS A 59 -10.15 6.05 -2.07
N GLN A 60 -9.57 7.18 -1.66
CA GLN A 60 -8.20 7.23 -1.19
C GLN A 60 -8.01 6.42 0.10
N SER A 61 -8.96 6.52 1.05
CA SER A 61 -8.97 5.69 2.26
C SER A 61 -9.10 4.20 1.94
N GLN A 62 -10.04 3.82 1.06
CA GLN A 62 -10.20 2.42 0.64
C GLN A 62 -8.94 1.87 -0.02
N PHE A 63 -8.26 2.66 -0.86
CA PHE A 63 -7.01 2.26 -1.48
C PHE A 63 -5.89 2.08 -0.44
N TYR A 64 -5.78 2.98 0.54
CA TYR A 64 -4.85 2.83 1.66
C TYR A 64 -5.07 1.51 2.41
N ASP A 65 -6.31 1.22 2.81
CA ASP A 65 -6.66 -0.01 3.53
C ASP A 65 -6.35 -1.26 2.70
N ALA A 66 -6.61 -1.22 1.38
CA ALA A 66 -6.30 -2.32 0.47
C ALA A 66 -4.78 -2.56 0.34
N VAL A 67 -3.96 -1.51 0.33
CA VAL A 67 -2.49 -1.64 0.31
C VAL A 67 -1.99 -2.26 1.62
N GLU A 68 -2.52 -1.86 2.77
CA GLU A 68 -2.17 -2.48 4.06
C GLU A 68 -2.51 -3.98 4.08
N ALA A 69 -3.71 -4.35 3.62
CA ALA A 69 -4.13 -5.74 3.55
C ALA A 69 -3.22 -6.57 2.62
N ALA A 70 -2.87 -6.03 1.44
CA ALA A 70 -1.98 -6.69 0.52
C ALA A 70 -0.55 -6.88 1.07
N ILE A 71 -0.05 -5.90 1.85
CA ILE A 71 1.23 -6.05 2.55
C ILE A 71 1.15 -7.21 3.54
N ALA A 72 0.10 -7.26 4.37
CA ALA A 72 -0.05 -8.30 5.39
C ALA A 72 -0.14 -9.71 4.77
N ASP A 73 -0.92 -9.88 3.70
CA ASP A 73 -1.02 -11.16 2.99
C ASP A 73 0.33 -11.60 2.41
N LEU A 74 1.07 -10.70 1.77
CA LEU A 74 2.37 -11.04 1.18
C LEU A 74 3.46 -11.25 2.23
N GLU A 75 3.41 -10.56 3.36
CA GLU A 75 4.29 -10.84 4.50
C GLU A 75 4.02 -12.23 5.08
N ALA A 76 2.76 -12.68 5.14
CA ALA A 76 2.43 -14.05 5.53
C ALA A 76 3.01 -15.08 4.55
N VAL A 77 2.90 -14.83 3.23
CA VAL A 77 3.52 -15.68 2.20
C VAL A 77 5.05 -15.72 2.35
N ALA A 78 5.70 -14.58 2.65
CA ALA A 78 7.15 -14.54 2.86
C ALA A 78 7.58 -15.42 4.06
N VAL A 79 6.78 -15.46 5.12
CA VAL A 79 7.01 -16.34 6.28
C VAL A 79 6.89 -17.81 5.87
N GLU A 80 5.87 -18.18 5.10
CA GLU A 80 5.69 -19.55 4.60
C GLU A 80 6.82 -20.02 3.67
N LEU A 81 7.41 -19.10 2.91
CA LEU A 81 8.53 -19.36 2.01
C LEU A 81 9.90 -19.36 2.70
N THR A 82 9.98 -18.98 3.98
CA THR A 82 11.24 -18.97 4.72
C THR A 82 11.62 -20.40 5.14
N PRO A 83 12.79 -20.93 4.72
CA PRO A 83 13.20 -22.29 5.06
C PRO A 83 13.41 -22.48 6.56
N ALA A 84 13.22 -23.71 7.06
CA ALA A 84 13.51 -24.02 8.46
C ALA A 84 15.04 -23.88 8.74
N PRO A 85 15.44 -23.50 9.97
CA PRO A 85 16.86 -23.32 10.32
C PRO A 85 17.75 -24.54 10.07
N GLU A 86 17.18 -25.75 10.09
CA GLU A 86 17.91 -27.01 9.87
C GLU A 86 18.23 -27.26 8.38
N GLU A 87 17.49 -26.64 7.44
CA GLU A 87 17.74 -26.79 5.99
C GLU A 87 18.81 -25.82 5.47
N GLN A 88 19.08 -24.71 6.18
CA GLN A 88 20.12 -23.74 5.80
C GLN A 88 21.54 -24.16 6.21
N ALA A 89 21.68 -25.07 7.17
CA ALA A 89 22.98 -25.54 7.67
C ALA A 89 23.52 -26.80 6.96
N GLY A 90 22.78 -27.33 5.97
CA GLY A 90 23.04 -28.63 5.35
C GLY A 90 23.36 -28.63 3.85
N SER A 91 23.65 -27.48 3.22
CA SER A 91 24.05 -27.38 1.80
C SER A 91 25.48 -26.93 1.61
#